data_AF-B9S5Y1-F1
#
_entry.id   AF-B9S5Y1-F1
#
_cell.length_a   1.000
_cell.length_b   1.000
_cell.length_c   1.000
_cell.angle_alpha   90.00
_cell.angle_beta   90.00
_cell.angle_gamma   90.00
#
_symmetry.space_group_name_H-M   'P 1'
#
loop_
_entity.id
_entity.type
_entity.pdbx_description
1 polymer ?
#
loop_
_entity_poly.entity_id
_entity_poly.type
_entity_poly.pdbx_seq_one_letter_code
_entity_poly.pdbx_strand_id
1 'polypeptide(L)'
;MIIAKSAIIITVADDFYDMEGSLGELQELTDAVQRWDAKGLSGYSRYIFDVLDDLVREMSAKYLEQHGIDDITNRLRYIWYETFNAWFTEAKWSRSGFIPSAQEYLETGMISIATHTLLLPGSCFLKSKYNLNPTQHETITKLVMIIPRLLNDIQSIEKEQKEGKVNFVLLHLKENPEAKIEDSIAYVKGILDEKKRQFIEQALVNGFNDLPKECRHLHLSCLKVFQMFFDSSNRYDSNTEMLQDIQKAIYLPLQVGPPRPLKLPAETPGPPLMPPAPQRSGSPERNQLVASYNYSDQRIKRYGINFASKRNIWPRTKDRSMAMPMPFNFRLCFI
;
A
#
# COMPACT_ATOMS: atom_id res chain seq x y z
N MET A 1 5.15 15.78 -4.94
CA MET A 1 6.62 15.68 -5.12
C MET A 1 7.23 14.61 -4.23
N ILE A 2 7.06 14.67 -2.89
CA ILE A 2 7.66 13.69 -1.95
C ILE A 2 7.25 12.25 -2.28
N ILE A 3 5.95 11.96 -2.40
CA ILE A 3 5.45 10.61 -2.73
C ILE A 3 6.04 10.07 -4.03
N ALA A 4 6.16 10.91 -5.07
CA ALA A 4 6.74 10.50 -6.35
C ALA A 4 8.24 10.19 -6.24
N LYS A 5 9.01 11.02 -5.51
CA LYS A 5 10.43 10.75 -5.24
C LYS A 5 10.60 9.45 -4.44
N SER A 6 9.79 9.24 -3.39
CA SER A 6 9.80 8.01 -2.61
C SER A 6 9.49 6.79 -3.48
N ALA A 7 8.48 6.88 -4.36
CA ALA A 7 8.11 5.79 -5.27
C ALA A 7 9.27 5.39 -6.18
N ILE A 8 9.98 6.36 -6.77
CA ILE A 8 11.13 6.08 -7.62
C ILE A 8 12.24 5.36 -6.84
N ILE A 9 12.59 5.83 -5.64
CA ILE A 9 13.61 5.18 -4.81
C ILE A 9 13.18 3.77 -4.42
N ILE A 10 11.91 3.59 -4.04
CA ILE A 10 11.33 2.29 -3.70
C ILE A 10 11.50 1.33 -4.87
N THR A 11 11.11 1.74 -6.09
CA THR A 11 11.23 0.91 -7.29
C THR A 11 12.67 0.52 -7.59
N VAL A 12 13.61 1.48 -7.52
CA VAL A 12 15.04 1.22 -7.78
C VAL A 12 15.63 0.27 -6.73
N ALA A 13 15.29 0.49 -5.45
CA ALA A 13 15.79 -0.34 -4.36
C ALA A 13 15.19 -1.75 -4.41
N ASP A 14 13.88 -1.87 -4.64
CA ASP A 14 13.19 -3.16 -4.81
C ASP A 14 13.87 -3.99 -5.91
N ASP A 15 14.05 -3.44 -7.12
CA ASP A 15 14.77 -4.10 -8.22
C ASP A 15 16.20 -4.54 -7.82
N PHE A 16 16.91 -3.69 -7.05
CA PHE A 16 18.25 -4.02 -6.57
C PHE A 16 18.25 -5.21 -5.59
N TYR A 17 17.28 -5.28 -4.68
CA TYR A 17 17.14 -6.40 -3.73
C TYR A 17 16.69 -7.69 -4.40
N ASP A 18 15.80 -7.58 -5.39
CA ASP A 18 15.15 -8.73 -6.01
C ASP A 18 15.99 -9.38 -7.12
N MET A 19 16.82 -8.62 -7.84
CA MET A 19 17.49 -9.09 -9.07
C MET A 19 19.00 -8.86 -9.11
N GLU A 20 19.49 -7.69 -8.71
CA GLU A 20 20.85 -7.25 -9.06
C GLU A 20 21.89 -7.47 -7.95
N GLY A 21 21.55 -7.15 -6.70
CA GLY A 21 22.53 -7.09 -5.60
C GLY A 21 22.93 -8.46 -5.06
N SER A 22 24.22 -8.68 -4.79
CA SER A 22 24.68 -9.88 -4.05
C SER A 22 24.23 -9.85 -2.58
N LEU A 23 24.18 -11.00 -1.89
CA LEU A 23 23.68 -11.04 -0.50
C LEU A 23 24.51 -10.14 0.43
N GLY A 24 25.81 -10.06 0.17
CA GLY A 24 26.72 -9.17 0.89
C GLY A 24 26.35 -7.70 0.67
N GLU A 25 26.17 -7.27 -0.58
CA GLU A 25 25.80 -5.87 -0.89
C GLU A 25 24.45 -5.49 -0.30
N LEU A 26 23.46 -6.39 -0.35
CA LEU A 26 22.14 -6.18 0.24
C LEU A 26 22.23 -6.04 1.76
N GLN A 27 23.03 -6.89 2.41
CA GLN A 27 23.27 -6.81 3.85
C GLN A 27 23.97 -5.50 4.22
N GLU A 28 25.04 -5.14 3.51
CA GLU A 28 25.78 -3.90 3.75
C GLU A 28 24.88 -2.66 3.63
N LEU A 29 24.00 -2.65 2.61
CA LEU A 29 23.01 -1.58 2.41
C LEU A 29 21.96 -1.57 3.52
N THR A 30 21.38 -2.72 3.88
CA THR A 30 20.40 -2.80 4.98
C THR A 30 21.01 -2.34 6.29
N ASP A 31 22.23 -2.78 6.61
CA ASP A 31 22.97 -2.36 7.81
C ASP A 31 23.28 -0.86 7.77
N ALA A 32 23.52 -0.28 6.59
CA ALA A 32 23.79 1.14 6.40
C ALA A 32 22.54 1.98 6.61
N VAL A 33 21.41 1.58 6.03
CA VAL A 33 20.09 2.19 6.26
C VAL A 33 19.68 2.02 7.72
N GLN A 34 20.05 0.91 8.35
CA GLN A 34 19.88 0.73 9.78
C GLN A 34 20.64 1.86 10.49
N ARG A 35 21.97 1.82 10.54
CA ARG A 35 22.79 2.79 11.30
C ARG A 35 22.68 4.25 10.81
N TRP A 36 22.11 4.46 9.63
CA TRP A 36 22.05 5.70 8.87
C TRP A 36 23.43 6.32 8.60
N ASP A 37 24.37 5.50 8.11
CA ASP A 37 25.74 5.88 7.76
C ASP A 37 26.23 5.08 6.54
N ALA A 38 26.65 5.79 5.49
CA ALA A 38 27.15 5.24 4.23
C ALA A 38 28.52 4.55 4.33
N LYS A 39 29.19 4.59 5.49
CA LYS A 39 30.52 3.98 5.69
C LYS A 39 30.51 2.52 5.25
N GLY A 40 31.43 2.15 4.37
CA GLY A 40 31.56 0.79 3.83
C GLY A 40 30.74 0.50 2.58
N LEU A 41 29.83 1.39 2.17
CA LEU A 41 29.09 1.22 0.91
C LEU A 41 29.93 1.59 -0.30
N SER A 42 29.72 0.84 -1.38
CA SER A 42 30.27 1.12 -2.72
C SER A 42 29.22 0.81 -3.79
N GLY A 43 29.51 1.14 -5.05
CA GLY A 43 28.65 0.80 -6.19
C GLY A 43 27.19 1.28 -6.04
N TYR A 44 26.24 0.45 -6.44
CA TYR A 44 24.81 0.76 -6.40
C TYR A 44 24.30 1.02 -4.99
N SER A 45 24.74 0.24 -4.00
CA SER A 45 24.34 0.43 -2.60
C SER A 45 24.66 1.84 -2.10
N ARG A 46 25.82 2.38 -2.49
CA ARG A 46 26.19 3.75 -2.12
C ARG A 46 25.24 4.79 -2.74
N TYR A 47 24.93 4.66 -4.03
CA TYR A 47 24.03 5.58 -4.71
C TYR A 47 22.61 5.55 -4.16
N ILE A 48 22.07 4.35 -3.91
CA ILE A 48 20.73 4.18 -3.32
C ILE A 48 20.68 4.86 -1.95
N PHE A 49 21.69 4.63 -1.11
CA PHE A 49 21.78 5.26 0.21
C PHE A 49 21.87 6.79 0.13
N ASP A 50 22.74 7.33 -0.73
CA ASP A 50 22.94 8.78 -0.83
C ASP A 50 21.66 9.50 -1.29
N VAL A 51 20.96 8.96 -2.29
CA VAL A 51 19.68 9.52 -2.77
C VAL A 51 18.59 9.40 -1.69
N LEU A 52 18.58 8.31 -0.93
CA LEU A 52 17.67 8.13 0.20
C LEU A 52 17.95 9.14 1.33
N ASP A 53 19.22 9.34 1.69
CA ASP A 53 19.63 10.32 2.72
C ASP A 53 19.22 11.74 2.31
N ASP A 54 19.48 12.12 1.06
CA ASP A 54 19.05 13.41 0.50
C ASP A 54 17.52 13.61 0.57
N LEU A 55 16.74 12.59 0.21
CA LEU A 55 15.27 12.66 0.32
C LEU A 55 14.81 12.82 1.77
N VAL A 56 15.38 12.06 2.70
CA VAL A 56 15.03 12.16 4.13
C VAL A 56 15.41 13.52 4.70
N ARG A 57 16.59 14.06 4.36
CA ARG A 57 16.99 15.42 4.73
C ARG A 57 16.02 16.46 4.18
N GLU A 58 15.64 16.36 2.91
CA GLU A 58 14.67 17.26 2.27
C GLU A 58 13.32 17.22 3.00
N MET A 59 12.81 16.01 3.30
CA MET A 59 11.54 15.85 4.03
C MET A 59 11.61 16.46 5.43
N SER A 60 12.66 16.15 6.19
CA SER A 60 12.85 16.69 7.54
C SER A 60 12.94 18.21 7.56
N ALA A 61 13.72 18.80 6.64
CA ALA A 61 13.86 20.26 6.53
C ALA A 61 12.52 20.93 6.21
N LYS A 62 11.77 20.41 5.24
CA LYS A 62 10.44 20.93 4.87
C LYS A 62 9.42 20.81 6.01
N TYR A 63 9.46 19.69 6.74
CA TYR A 63 8.54 19.49 7.86
C TYR A 63 8.86 20.48 9.00
N LEU A 64 10.14 20.70 9.28
CA LEU A 64 10.59 21.69 10.26
C LEU A 64 10.18 23.11 9.87
N GLU A 65 10.28 23.48 8.59
CA GLU A 65 9.82 24.77 8.08
C GLU A 65 8.30 24.94 8.25
N GLN A 66 7.51 23.89 8.00
CA GLN A 66 6.06 23.94 8.08
C GLN A 66 5.52 23.93 9.53
N HIS A 67 6.17 23.21 10.45
CA HIS A 67 5.62 22.93 11.80
C HIS A 67 6.50 23.42 12.97
N GLY A 68 7.70 23.92 12.70
CA GLY A 68 8.50 24.80 13.58
C GLY A 68 9.24 24.18 14.78
N ILE A 69 8.92 22.95 15.23
CA ILE A 69 9.49 22.44 16.50
C ILE A 69 9.82 20.93 16.49
N ASP A 70 9.12 20.11 15.70
CA ASP A 70 9.22 18.66 15.78
C ASP A 70 10.12 18.07 14.68
N ASP A 71 11.21 17.40 15.07
CA ASP A 71 12.12 16.70 14.17
C ASP A 71 11.64 15.27 13.90
N ILE A 72 11.12 15.04 12.68
CA ILE A 72 10.64 13.73 12.23
C ILE A 72 11.74 12.82 11.66
N THR A 73 13.00 13.26 11.60
CA THR A 73 14.08 12.55 10.90
C THR A 73 14.17 11.08 11.32
N ASN A 74 14.29 10.80 12.62
CA ASN A 74 14.42 9.42 13.10
C ASN A 74 13.21 8.54 12.76
N ARG A 75 12.02 9.13 12.68
CA ARG A 75 10.80 8.40 12.32
C ARG A 75 10.78 8.06 10.83
N LEU A 76 11.21 8.99 9.97
CA LEU A 76 11.40 8.73 8.54
C LEU A 76 12.46 7.64 8.31
N ARG A 77 13.59 7.72 9.01
CA ARG A 77 14.68 6.73 8.94
C ARG A 77 14.20 5.32 9.29
N TYR A 78 13.40 5.20 10.35
CA TYR A 78 12.83 3.91 10.75
C TYR A 78 11.92 3.31 9.67
N ILE A 79 11.05 4.12 9.05
CA ILE A 79 10.13 3.65 7.99
C ILE A 79 10.91 3.09 6.78
N TRP A 80 11.99 3.77 6.40
CA TRP A 80 12.85 3.27 5.36
C TRP A 80 13.61 2.01 5.79
N TYR A 81 14.13 1.97 7.01
CA TYR A 81 14.80 0.78 7.54
C TYR A 81 13.89 -0.46 7.59
N GLU A 82 12.64 -0.35 8.06
CA GLU A 82 11.72 -1.51 8.09
C GLU A 82 11.46 -2.05 6.69
N THR A 83 11.34 -1.16 5.69
CA THR A 83 11.19 -1.52 4.27
C THR A 83 12.42 -2.27 3.74
N PHE A 84 13.62 -1.71 3.91
CA PHE A 84 14.87 -2.32 3.46
C PHE A 84 15.17 -3.66 4.15
N ASN A 85 14.79 -3.78 5.43
CA ASN A 85 14.92 -5.03 6.16
C ASN A 85 13.92 -6.11 5.69
N ALA A 86 12.72 -5.71 5.26
CA ALA A 86 11.74 -6.63 4.66
C ALA A 86 12.25 -7.17 3.32
N TRP A 87 12.74 -6.30 2.42
CA TRP A 87 13.36 -6.73 1.16
C TRP A 87 14.56 -7.65 1.36
N PHE A 88 15.43 -7.33 2.33
CA PHE A 88 16.54 -8.23 2.66
C PHE A 88 16.07 -9.60 3.16
N THR A 89 14.96 -9.62 3.89
CA THR A 89 14.36 -10.87 4.39
C THR A 89 13.81 -11.72 3.25
N GLU A 90 13.09 -11.12 2.30
CA GLU A 90 12.61 -11.79 1.09
C GLU A 90 13.77 -12.32 0.22
N ALA A 91 14.83 -11.51 0.02
CA ALA A 91 16.02 -11.92 -0.70
C ALA A 91 16.72 -13.13 -0.05
N LYS A 92 16.77 -13.19 1.29
CA LYS A 92 17.29 -14.36 2.02
C LYS A 92 16.41 -15.58 1.81
N TRP A 93 15.09 -15.44 1.87
CA TRP A 93 14.16 -16.56 1.64
C TRP A 93 14.33 -17.12 0.23
N SER A 94 14.31 -16.26 -0.79
CA SER A 94 14.50 -16.63 -2.19
C SER A 94 15.82 -17.38 -2.40
N ARG A 95 16.95 -16.87 -1.89
CA ARG A 95 18.28 -17.45 -2.15
C ARG A 95 18.58 -18.71 -1.34
N SER A 96 17.97 -18.86 -0.17
CA SER A 96 18.12 -20.07 0.66
C SER A 96 17.11 -21.16 0.31
N GLY A 97 16.06 -20.83 -0.46
CA GLY A 97 14.90 -21.70 -0.65
C GLY A 97 14.06 -21.88 0.62
N PHE A 98 14.26 -21.02 1.63
CA PHE A 98 13.47 -21.05 2.85
C PHE A 98 12.04 -20.63 2.55
N ILE A 99 11.08 -21.42 3.03
CA ILE A 99 9.66 -21.17 2.84
C ILE A 99 9.08 -20.78 4.21
N PRO A 100 8.71 -19.49 4.40
CA PRO A 100 8.14 -19.01 5.65
C PRO A 100 6.74 -19.57 5.88
N SER A 101 6.25 -19.48 7.12
CA SER A 101 4.82 -19.69 7.38
C SER A 101 3.96 -18.59 6.73
N ALA A 102 2.68 -18.87 6.49
CA ALA A 102 1.73 -17.88 5.97
C ALA A 102 1.70 -16.57 6.77
N GLN A 103 1.85 -16.65 8.09
CA GLN A 103 1.91 -15.47 8.95
C GLN A 103 3.21 -14.68 8.75
N GLU A 104 4.37 -15.34 8.81
CA GLU A 104 5.68 -14.69 8.62
C GLU A 104 5.80 -14.04 7.24
N TYR A 105 5.26 -14.70 6.20
CA TYR A 105 5.18 -14.16 4.85
C TYR A 105 4.39 -12.85 4.84
N LEU A 106 3.17 -12.83 5.37
CA LEU A 106 2.34 -11.62 5.34
C LEU A 106 2.89 -10.49 6.21
N GLU A 107 3.51 -10.81 7.35
CA GLU A 107 4.18 -9.82 8.21
C GLU A 107 5.31 -9.10 7.47
N THR A 108 6.09 -9.83 6.67
CA THR A 108 7.18 -9.27 5.87
C THR A 108 6.65 -8.60 4.59
N GLY A 109 5.77 -9.31 3.87
CA GLY A 109 5.22 -8.90 2.58
C GLY A 109 4.39 -7.60 2.64
N MET A 110 3.70 -7.35 3.75
CA MET A 110 2.98 -6.09 3.94
C MET A 110 3.93 -4.89 4.15
N ILE A 111 5.16 -5.14 4.59
CA ILE A 111 6.19 -4.10 4.74
C ILE A 111 6.94 -3.92 3.41
N SER A 112 7.34 -5.00 2.74
CA SER A 112 8.10 -4.96 1.47
C SER A 112 7.34 -4.30 0.32
N ILE A 113 6.00 -4.40 0.27
CA ILE A 113 5.17 -3.66 -0.70
C ILE A 113 5.27 -2.12 -0.57
N ALA A 114 5.90 -1.63 0.51
CA ALA A 114 6.34 -0.24 0.72
C ALA A 114 5.25 0.86 0.64
N THR A 115 3.97 0.50 0.74
CA THR A 115 2.89 1.51 0.69
C THR A 115 2.91 2.46 1.88
N HIS A 116 3.24 1.96 3.08
CA HIS A 116 3.43 2.78 4.29
C HIS A 116 4.59 3.78 4.13
N THR A 117 5.67 3.37 3.45
CA THR A 117 6.86 4.17 3.11
C THR A 117 6.52 5.36 2.22
N LEU A 118 5.49 5.23 1.38
CA LEU A 118 4.93 6.33 0.60
C LEU A 118 3.99 7.21 1.43
N LEU A 119 3.06 6.58 2.13
CA LEU A 119 1.88 7.22 2.72
C LEU A 119 2.19 8.00 4.00
N LEU A 120 2.96 7.43 4.90
CA LEU A 120 3.19 8.01 6.22
C LEU A 120 4.01 9.31 6.13
N PRO A 121 5.12 9.37 5.36
CA PRO A 121 5.79 10.64 5.10
C PRO A 121 4.87 11.64 4.38
N GLY A 122 4.11 11.18 3.37
CA GLY A 122 3.18 12.04 2.64
C GLY A 122 2.10 12.70 3.52
N SER A 123 1.63 11.97 4.53
CA SER A 123 0.62 12.43 5.49
C SER A 123 1.12 13.60 6.36
N CYS A 124 2.44 13.70 6.58
CA CYS A 124 3.06 14.77 7.37
C CYS A 124 2.96 16.17 6.71
N PHE A 125 2.71 16.21 5.40
CA PHE A 125 2.65 17.44 4.60
C PHE A 125 1.22 17.83 4.21
N LEU A 126 0.22 17.17 4.79
CA LEU A 126 -1.17 17.57 4.66
C LEU A 126 -1.45 18.81 5.53
N LYS A 127 -2.60 19.46 5.28
CA LYS A 127 -3.03 20.63 6.07
C LYS A 127 -3.30 20.27 7.54
N SER A 128 -3.86 19.08 7.76
CA SER A 128 -4.14 18.56 9.09
C SER A 128 -2.87 18.00 9.71
N LYS A 129 -2.63 18.31 10.98
CA LYS A 129 -1.48 17.78 11.71
C LYS A 129 -1.59 16.26 11.81
N TYR A 130 -0.56 15.56 11.35
CA TYR A 130 -0.43 14.12 11.47
C TYR A 130 0.75 13.79 12.38
N ASN A 131 0.52 12.99 13.41
CA ASN A 131 1.60 12.54 14.30
C ASN A 131 2.19 11.24 13.74
N LEU A 132 3.35 11.35 13.10
CA LEU A 132 4.04 10.20 12.57
C LEU A 132 4.44 9.25 13.73
N ASN A 133 3.91 8.04 13.75
CA ASN A 133 4.34 6.99 14.68
C ASN A 133 4.63 5.70 13.91
N PRO A 134 5.90 5.46 13.53
CA PRO A 134 6.21 4.31 12.70
C PRO A 134 6.31 3.00 13.49
N THR A 135 6.35 3.07 14.82
CA THR A 135 6.41 1.87 15.67
C THR A 135 5.07 1.16 15.82
N GLN A 136 3.98 1.85 15.44
CA GLN A 136 2.63 1.32 15.54
C GLN A 136 1.78 1.83 14.38
N HIS A 137 1.73 1.04 13.31
CA HIS A 137 0.86 1.31 12.16
C HIS A 137 -0.61 1.26 12.57
N GLU A 138 -1.36 2.30 12.20
CA GLU A 138 -2.81 2.32 12.39
C GLU A 138 -3.49 1.23 11.55
N THR A 139 -4.70 0.82 11.94
CA THR A 139 -5.45 -0.23 11.23
C THR A 139 -5.63 0.10 9.75
N ILE A 140 -5.96 1.36 9.41
CA ILE A 140 -6.08 1.80 8.01
C ILE A 140 -4.76 1.69 7.23
N THR A 141 -3.63 1.97 7.88
CA THR A 141 -2.28 1.82 7.30
C THR A 141 -1.96 0.34 7.06
N LYS A 142 -2.22 -0.53 8.04
CA LYS A 142 -2.03 -1.98 7.87
C LYS A 142 -2.89 -2.54 6.73
N LEU A 143 -4.11 -2.02 6.56
CA LEU A 143 -5.01 -2.44 5.49
C LEU A 143 -4.50 -2.01 4.09
N VAL A 144 -3.97 -0.79 3.95
CA VAL A 144 -3.35 -0.35 2.67
C VAL A 144 -1.94 -0.92 2.44
N MET A 145 -1.40 -1.67 3.39
CA MET A 145 -0.21 -2.51 3.21
C MET A 145 -0.59 -3.91 2.73
N ILE A 146 -1.50 -4.57 3.44
CA ILE A 146 -1.89 -5.96 3.14
C ILE A 146 -2.67 -6.08 1.82
N ILE A 147 -3.56 -5.12 1.50
CA ILE A 147 -4.40 -5.22 0.30
C ILE A 147 -3.53 -5.17 -0.97
N PRO A 148 -2.61 -4.20 -1.15
CA PRO A 148 -1.65 -4.22 -2.26
C PRO A 148 -0.79 -5.47 -2.36
N ARG A 149 -0.30 -6.01 -1.23
CA ARG A 149 0.49 -7.26 -1.23
C ARG A 149 -0.32 -8.42 -1.82
N LEU A 150 -1.55 -8.62 -1.35
CA LEU A 150 -2.42 -9.69 -1.84
C LEU A 150 -2.83 -9.49 -3.31
N LEU A 151 -3.06 -8.24 -3.72
CA LEU A 151 -3.33 -7.90 -5.11
C LEU A 151 -2.15 -8.25 -6.01
N ASN A 152 -0.94 -7.88 -5.60
CA ASN A 152 0.28 -8.22 -6.32
C ASN A 152 0.45 -9.76 -6.40
N ASP A 153 0.34 -10.46 -5.26
CA ASP A 153 0.46 -11.93 -5.19
C ASP A 153 -0.47 -12.66 -6.17
N ILE A 154 -1.72 -12.21 -6.31
CA ILE A 154 -2.69 -12.82 -7.24
C ILE A 154 -2.24 -12.65 -8.70
N GLN A 155 -1.62 -11.52 -9.04
CA GLN A 155 -1.24 -11.20 -10.41
C GLN A 155 0.17 -11.68 -10.78
N SER A 156 1.00 -12.03 -9.80
CA SER A 156 2.41 -12.42 -10.00
C SER A 156 2.66 -13.94 -9.91
N ILE A 157 1.62 -14.75 -9.69
CA ILE A 157 1.73 -16.21 -9.45
C ILE A 157 2.64 -16.90 -10.46
N GLU A 158 2.38 -16.75 -11.77
CA GLU A 158 3.15 -17.44 -12.81
C GLU A 158 4.62 -16.98 -12.87
N LYS A 159 4.87 -15.68 -12.65
CA LYS A 159 6.22 -15.10 -12.66
C LYS A 159 7.01 -15.62 -11.47
N GLU A 160 6.46 -15.49 -10.27
CA GLU A 160 7.12 -15.88 -9.03
C GLU A 160 7.32 -17.40 -8.96
N GLN A 161 6.39 -18.21 -9.48
CA GLN A 161 6.58 -19.65 -9.58
C GLN A 161 7.77 -20.02 -10.48
N LYS A 162 7.94 -19.34 -11.63
CA LYS A 162 9.09 -19.56 -12.54
C LYS A 162 10.41 -19.12 -11.91
N GLU A 163 10.38 -18.05 -11.12
CA GLU A 163 11.54 -17.51 -10.40
C GLU A 163 11.86 -18.30 -9.11
N GLY A 164 10.97 -19.20 -8.68
CA GLY A 164 11.11 -19.93 -7.42
C GLY A 164 10.93 -19.04 -6.18
N LYS A 165 10.29 -17.88 -6.33
CA LYS A 165 9.99 -16.94 -5.24
C LYS A 165 8.76 -17.39 -4.45
N VAL A 166 8.71 -16.97 -3.18
CA VAL A 166 7.56 -17.25 -2.32
C VAL A 166 6.42 -16.30 -2.70
N ASN A 167 5.22 -16.85 -2.83
CA ASN A 167 3.98 -16.13 -3.14
C ASN A 167 2.90 -16.60 -2.17
N PHE A 168 2.00 -15.73 -1.71
CA PHE A 168 0.98 -16.13 -0.74
C PHE A 168 -0.02 -17.18 -1.27
N VAL A 169 -0.41 -17.09 -2.54
CA VAL A 169 -1.30 -18.08 -3.18
C VAL A 169 -0.60 -19.44 -3.28
N LEU A 170 0.67 -19.44 -3.69
CA LEU A 170 1.47 -20.68 -3.79
C LEU A 170 1.74 -21.29 -2.42
N LEU A 171 1.93 -20.46 -1.39
CA LEU A 171 2.10 -20.91 -0.01
C LEU A 171 0.84 -21.60 0.51
N HIS A 172 -0.33 -21.00 0.28
CA HIS A 172 -1.61 -21.64 0.60
C HIS A 172 -1.79 -22.97 -0.16
N LEU A 173 -1.47 -23.01 -1.45
CA LEU A 173 -1.54 -24.24 -2.25
C LEU A 173 -0.64 -25.33 -1.68
N LYS A 174 0.57 -24.97 -1.25
CA LYS A 174 1.53 -25.91 -0.64
C LYS A 174 1.04 -26.45 0.70
N GLU A 175 0.41 -25.61 1.52
CA GLU A 175 -0.18 -26.01 2.82
C GLU A 175 -1.46 -26.85 2.66
N ASN A 176 -2.08 -26.85 1.47
CA ASN A 176 -3.32 -27.55 1.18
C ASN A 176 -3.19 -28.42 -0.09
N PRO A 177 -2.53 -29.60 -0.02
CA PRO A 177 -2.20 -30.41 -1.20
C PRO A 177 -3.39 -30.92 -2.03
N GLU A 178 -4.59 -30.97 -1.44
CA GLU A 178 -5.84 -31.37 -2.11
C GLU A 178 -6.49 -30.21 -2.90
N ALA A 179 -6.05 -28.96 -2.67
CA ALA A 179 -6.58 -27.78 -3.35
C ALA A 179 -6.01 -27.65 -4.75
N LYS A 180 -6.81 -27.11 -5.67
CA LYS A 180 -6.30 -26.62 -6.96
C LYS A 180 -5.81 -25.18 -6.82
N ILE A 181 -5.08 -24.70 -7.83
CA ILE A 181 -4.61 -23.32 -7.85
C ILE A 181 -5.80 -22.33 -7.79
N GLU A 182 -6.91 -22.65 -8.45
CA GLU A 182 -8.13 -21.83 -8.45
C GLU A 182 -8.74 -21.71 -7.05
N ASP A 183 -8.70 -22.78 -6.25
CA ASP A 183 -9.19 -22.78 -4.87
C ASP A 183 -8.34 -21.87 -3.98
N SER A 184 -7.01 -21.87 -4.19
CA SER A 184 -6.08 -21.00 -3.48
C SER A 184 -6.24 -19.55 -3.89
N ILE A 185 -6.45 -19.26 -5.18
CA ILE A 185 -6.79 -17.91 -5.66
C ILE A 185 -8.11 -17.43 -5.04
N ALA A 186 -9.14 -18.28 -5.01
CA ALA A 186 -10.42 -17.96 -4.42
C ALA A 186 -10.31 -17.68 -2.91
N TYR A 187 -9.50 -18.46 -2.19
CA TYR A 187 -9.18 -18.23 -0.78
C TYR A 187 -8.56 -16.84 -0.55
N VAL A 188 -7.51 -16.50 -1.32
CA VAL A 188 -6.84 -15.20 -1.18
C VAL A 188 -7.76 -14.03 -1.57
N LYS A 189 -8.59 -14.20 -2.61
CA LYS A 189 -9.64 -13.23 -2.96
C LYS A 189 -10.66 -13.03 -1.84
N GLY A 190 -11.05 -14.09 -1.14
CA GLY A 190 -11.93 -13.99 0.02
C GLY A 190 -11.32 -13.16 1.17
N ILE A 191 -10.02 -13.32 1.43
CA ILE A 191 -9.30 -12.46 2.39
C ILE A 191 -9.28 -11.02 1.90
N LEU A 192 -8.92 -10.81 0.62
CA LEU A 192 -8.84 -9.50 -0.01
C LEU A 192 -10.16 -8.73 0.10
N ASP A 193 -11.29 -9.36 -0.19
CA ASP A 193 -12.62 -8.75 -0.13
C ASP A 193 -12.96 -8.30 1.29
N GLU A 194 -12.67 -9.14 2.28
CA GLU A 194 -12.86 -8.79 3.70
C GLU A 194 -11.98 -7.62 4.12
N LYS A 195 -10.70 -7.59 3.71
CA LYS A 195 -9.80 -6.47 4.00
C LYS A 195 -10.24 -5.18 3.29
N LYS A 196 -10.69 -5.28 2.04
CA LYS A 196 -11.25 -4.14 1.28
C LYS A 196 -12.48 -3.56 2.00
N ARG A 197 -13.39 -4.39 2.51
CA ARG A 197 -14.54 -3.94 3.31
C ARG A 197 -14.11 -3.19 4.56
N GLN A 198 -13.21 -3.79 5.35
CA GLN A 198 -12.66 -3.14 6.56
C GLN A 198 -11.98 -1.80 6.23
N PHE A 199 -11.27 -1.72 5.11
CA PHE A 199 -10.60 -0.50 4.68
C PHE A 199 -11.60 0.62 4.34
N ILE A 200 -12.67 0.30 3.61
CA ILE A 200 -13.70 1.27 3.25
C ILE A 200 -14.41 1.82 4.49
N GLU A 201 -14.70 0.97 5.49
CA GLU A 201 -15.24 1.41 6.78
C GLU A 201 -14.29 2.40 7.46
N GLN A 202 -13.01 2.05 7.58
CA GLN A 202 -11.97 2.92 8.15
C GLN A 202 -11.80 4.25 7.40
N ALA A 203 -11.90 4.23 6.06
CA ALA A 203 -11.62 5.40 5.23
C ALA A 203 -12.80 6.38 5.14
N LEU A 204 -14.02 5.86 5.04
CA LEU A 204 -15.21 6.65 4.68
C LEU A 204 -16.18 6.89 5.84
N VAL A 205 -16.20 6.04 6.87
CA VAL A 205 -17.11 6.23 8.02
C VAL A 205 -16.52 7.27 8.98
N ASN A 206 -17.20 8.40 9.13
CA ASN A 206 -16.76 9.45 10.05
C ASN A 206 -16.79 8.94 11.50
N GLY A 207 -15.73 9.22 12.25
CA GLY A 207 -15.61 8.84 13.66
C GLY A 207 -15.21 7.38 13.90
N PHE A 208 -14.87 6.61 12.86
CA PHE A 208 -14.39 5.23 13.01
C PHE A 208 -12.95 5.15 13.55
N ASN A 209 -12.15 6.19 13.30
CA ASN A 209 -10.80 6.38 13.81
C ASN A 209 -10.51 7.87 14.01
N ASP A 210 -9.44 8.17 14.75
CA ASP A 210 -9.01 9.53 15.07
C ASP A 210 -8.16 10.18 13.96
N LEU A 211 -7.97 9.47 12.84
CA LEU A 211 -7.12 9.94 11.75
C LEU A 211 -7.82 11.10 10.99
N PRO A 212 -7.13 12.21 10.68
CA PRO A 212 -7.73 13.32 9.93
C PRO A 212 -8.32 12.88 8.58
N LYS A 213 -9.38 13.57 8.14
CA LYS A 213 -10.10 13.23 6.89
C LYS A 213 -9.17 13.23 5.67
N GLU A 214 -8.26 14.19 5.60
CA GLU A 214 -7.27 14.32 4.53
C GLU A 214 -6.32 13.11 4.50
N CYS A 215 -5.89 12.64 5.68
CA CYS A 215 -5.05 11.45 5.79
C CYS A 215 -5.80 10.19 5.34
N ARG A 216 -7.08 10.04 5.72
CA ARG A 216 -7.93 8.92 5.26
C ARG A 216 -8.11 8.93 3.74
N HIS A 217 -8.34 10.11 3.16
CA HIS A 217 -8.42 10.28 1.71
C HIS A 217 -7.09 9.96 1.00
N LEU A 218 -5.95 10.29 1.61
CA LEU A 218 -4.65 9.93 1.07
C LEU A 218 -4.44 8.41 1.07
N HIS A 219 -4.82 7.72 2.14
CA HIS A 219 -4.82 6.24 2.19
C HIS A 219 -5.71 5.65 1.09
N LEU A 220 -6.93 6.17 0.92
CA LEU A 220 -7.85 5.72 -0.14
C LEU A 220 -7.27 5.95 -1.53
N SER A 221 -6.60 7.08 -1.74
CA SER A 221 -5.96 7.39 -3.02
C SER A 221 -4.81 6.43 -3.33
N CYS A 222 -3.99 6.09 -2.33
CA CYS A 222 -2.94 5.09 -2.50
C CYS A 222 -3.51 3.71 -2.81
N LEU A 223 -4.54 3.27 -2.07
CA LEU A 223 -5.20 1.99 -2.38
C LEU A 223 -5.68 1.95 -3.83
N LYS A 224 -6.34 3.02 -4.31
CA LYS A 224 -6.82 3.10 -5.70
C LYS A 224 -5.70 3.01 -6.74
N VAL A 225 -4.51 3.53 -6.44
CA VAL A 225 -3.34 3.38 -7.32
C VAL A 225 -2.94 1.91 -7.45
N PHE A 226 -2.85 1.19 -6.32
CA PHE A 226 -2.52 -0.25 -6.35
C PHE A 226 -3.64 -1.11 -6.95
N GLN A 227 -4.90 -0.70 -6.81
CA GLN A 227 -6.00 -1.31 -7.55
C GLN A 227 -5.87 -1.09 -9.05
N MET A 228 -5.53 0.13 -9.48
CA MET A 228 -5.25 0.41 -10.89
C MET A 228 -4.10 -0.44 -11.42
N PHE A 229 -3.09 -0.75 -10.60
CA PHE A 229 -1.98 -1.61 -10.98
C PHE A 229 -2.34 -3.09 -11.10
N PHE A 230 -3.21 -3.60 -10.23
CA PHE A 230 -3.33 -5.05 -9.99
C PHE A 230 -4.76 -5.63 -9.99
N ASP A 231 -5.83 -4.85 -10.06
CA ASP A 231 -7.20 -5.42 -10.02
C ASP A 231 -7.54 -6.23 -11.29
N SER A 232 -6.95 -5.91 -12.46
CA SER A 232 -7.23 -6.61 -13.73
C SER A 232 -6.11 -7.55 -14.21
N SER A 233 -4.86 -7.08 -14.12
CA SER A 233 -3.62 -7.73 -14.57
C SER A 233 -2.47 -7.09 -13.79
N ASN A 234 -1.24 -7.58 -13.91
CA ASN A 234 -0.07 -6.82 -13.45
C ASN A 234 0.29 -5.72 -14.46
N ARG A 235 -0.40 -4.58 -14.38
CA ARG A 235 -0.19 -3.42 -15.26
C ARG A 235 1.08 -2.65 -14.90
N TYR A 236 1.60 -2.83 -13.68
CA TYR A 236 2.76 -2.11 -13.16
C TYR A 236 4.05 -2.56 -13.85
N ASP A 237 4.22 -3.86 -14.06
CA ASP A 237 5.36 -4.45 -14.80
C ASP A 237 5.28 -4.20 -16.33
N SER A 238 4.21 -3.55 -16.83
CA SER A 238 4.00 -3.32 -18.25
C SER A 238 4.35 -1.90 -18.69
N ASN A 239 5.30 -1.80 -19.63
CA ASN A 239 5.73 -0.52 -20.22
C ASN A 239 4.64 0.22 -21.00
N THR A 240 3.55 -0.47 -21.38
CA THR A 240 2.55 0.08 -22.31
C THR A 240 1.15 0.18 -21.73
N GLU A 241 0.78 -0.67 -20.78
CA GLU A 241 -0.63 -0.81 -20.35
C GLU A 241 -1.20 0.44 -19.67
N MET A 242 -0.36 1.28 -19.06
CA MET A 242 -0.80 2.52 -18.41
C MET A 242 -0.60 3.79 -19.26
N LEU A 243 0.05 3.71 -20.42
CA LEU A 243 0.42 4.91 -21.21
C LEU A 243 -0.79 5.75 -21.60
N GLN A 244 -1.88 5.12 -22.04
CA GLN A 244 -3.09 5.85 -22.42
C GLN A 244 -3.76 6.54 -21.23
N ASP A 245 -3.77 5.91 -20.06
CA ASP A 245 -4.34 6.49 -18.84
C ASP A 245 -3.50 7.68 -18.37
N ILE A 246 -2.17 7.55 -18.41
CA ILE A 246 -1.22 8.64 -18.12
C ILE A 246 -1.42 9.80 -19.10
N GLN A 247 -1.55 9.52 -20.40
CA GLN A 247 -1.83 10.53 -21.43
C GLN A 247 -3.12 11.28 -21.12
N LYS A 248 -4.22 10.57 -20.86
CA LYS A 248 -5.53 11.18 -20.53
C LYS A 248 -5.50 11.99 -19.23
N ALA A 249 -4.73 11.55 -18.23
CA ALA A 249 -4.69 12.20 -16.92
C ALA A 249 -3.80 13.45 -16.88
N ILE A 250 -2.69 13.47 -17.62
CA ILE A 250 -1.63 14.49 -17.48
C ILE A 250 -1.47 15.36 -18.72
N TYR A 251 -1.52 14.76 -19.92
CA TYR A 251 -1.06 15.42 -21.15
C TYR A 251 -2.20 15.87 -22.07
N LEU A 252 -3.30 15.12 -22.13
CA LEU A 252 -4.42 15.42 -23.02
C LEU A 252 -5.39 16.40 -22.36
N PRO A 253 -5.61 17.59 -22.93
CA PRO A 253 -6.55 18.55 -22.37
C PRO A 253 -7.99 18.03 -22.48
N LEU A 254 -8.81 18.37 -21.48
CA LEU A 254 -10.24 18.07 -21.52
C LEU A 254 -10.90 18.83 -22.66
N GLN A 255 -11.54 18.11 -23.58
CA GLN A 255 -12.35 18.72 -24.61
C GLN A 255 -13.72 19.08 -24.03
N VAL A 256 -13.90 20.36 -23.68
CA VAL A 256 -15.19 20.87 -23.22
C VAL A 256 -15.99 21.29 -24.44
N GLY A 257 -16.94 20.45 -24.85
CA GLY A 257 -17.94 20.83 -25.86
C GLY A 257 -18.89 21.91 -25.32
N PRO A 258 -19.68 22.57 -26.18
CA PRO A 258 -20.72 23.50 -25.72
C PRO A 258 -21.66 22.78 -24.74
N PRO A 259 -22.10 23.45 -23.66
CA PRO A 259 -22.96 22.83 -22.66
C PRO A 259 -24.19 22.26 -23.35
N ARG A 260 -24.38 20.94 -23.28
CA ARG A 260 -25.63 20.33 -23.73
C ARG A 260 -26.71 20.84 -22.78
N PRO A 261 -27.83 21.39 -23.30
CA PRO A 261 -28.98 21.70 -22.46
C PRO A 261 -29.35 20.44 -21.67
N LEU A 262 -29.41 20.56 -20.34
CA LEU A 262 -29.95 19.52 -19.50
C LEU A 262 -31.37 19.24 -19.99
N LYS A 263 -31.62 18.05 -20.54
CA LYS A 263 -32.99 17.60 -20.81
C LYS A 263 -33.64 17.38 -19.44
N LEU A 264 -34.42 18.37 -19.01
CA LEU A 264 -35.37 18.17 -17.91
C LEU A 264 -36.23 16.96 -18.25
N PRO A 265 -36.41 16.00 -17.32
CA PRO A 265 -37.38 14.93 -17.50
C PRO A 265 -38.73 15.56 -17.85
N ALA A 266 -39.39 15.05 -18.89
CA ALA A 266 -40.74 15.48 -19.21
C ALA A 266 -41.60 15.33 -17.95
N GLU A 267 -42.35 16.39 -17.61
CA GLU A 267 -43.31 16.34 -16.51
C GLU A 267 -44.27 15.17 -16.74
N THR A 268 -44.12 14.10 -15.99
CA THR A 268 -45.17 13.09 -15.87
C THR A 268 -46.37 13.77 -15.22
N PRO A 269 -47.59 13.63 -15.77
CA PRO A 269 -48.79 14.16 -15.14
C PRO A 269 -48.88 13.64 -13.71
N GLY A 270 -49.03 14.56 -12.76
CA GLY A 270 -49.14 14.21 -11.35
C GLY A 270 -50.25 13.19 -11.11
N PRO A 271 -50.07 12.24 -10.17
CA PRO A 271 -51.10 11.26 -9.86
C PRO A 271 -52.37 11.97 -9.33
N PRO A 272 -53.58 11.40 -9.56
CA PRO A 272 -54.81 11.99 -9.06
C PRO A 272 -54.79 12.14 -7.53
N LEU A 273 -55.27 13.27 -7.03
CA LEU A 273 -55.42 13.53 -5.60
C LEU A 273 -56.27 12.43 -4.95
N MET A 274 -55.69 11.70 -3.98
CA MET A 274 -56.45 10.75 -3.16
C MET A 274 -57.36 11.49 -2.17
N PRO A 275 -58.56 10.95 -1.87
CA PRO A 275 -59.45 11.52 -0.86
C PRO A 275 -58.84 11.38 0.56
N PRO A 276 -59.22 12.27 1.50
CA PRO A 276 -58.60 12.31 2.82
C PRO A 276 -58.90 11.06 3.65
N ALA A 277 -57.89 10.56 4.35
CA ALA A 277 -57.97 9.38 5.20
C ALA A 277 -58.71 9.67 6.53
N PRO A 278 -59.46 8.69 7.09
CA PRO A 278 -60.13 8.87 8.38
C PRO A 278 -59.14 8.80 9.55
N GLN A 279 -59.36 9.67 10.54
CA GLN A 279 -58.57 9.71 11.77
C GLN A 279 -58.75 8.42 12.59
N ARG A 280 -57.64 7.76 12.92
CA ARG A 280 -57.62 6.76 14.00
C ARG A 280 -56.39 6.92 14.90
N SER A 281 -56.72 6.93 16.18
CA SER A 281 -55.91 6.98 17.39
C SER A 281 -55.17 5.67 17.69
N GLY A 282 -53.98 5.79 18.30
CA GLY A 282 -53.47 4.84 19.30
C GLY A 282 -52.59 3.67 18.82
N SER A 283 -51.27 3.88 18.91
CA SER A 283 -50.18 3.02 19.46
C SER A 283 -50.14 1.48 19.18
N PRO A 284 -49.05 0.75 19.54
CA PRO A 284 -47.97 0.45 18.60
C PRO A 284 -47.66 -1.05 18.50
N GLU A 285 -47.48 -1.61 17.31
CA GLU A 285 -46.71 -2.86 17.15
C GLU A 285 -46.32 -3.04 15.69
N ARG A 286 -45.01 -2.98 15.40
CA ARG A 286 -44.47 -3.28 14.06
C ARG A 286 -43.46 -4.41 14.19
N ASN A 287 -43.96 -5.63 14.01
CA ASN A 287 -43.15 -6.73 13.49
C ASN A 287 -42.71 -6.35 12.07
N GLN A 288 -41.41 -6.35 11.79
CA GLN A 288 -40.90 -6.39 10.43
C GLN A 288 -40.00 -7.59 10.25
N LEU A 289 -40.54 -8.54 9.47
CA LEU A 289 -39.85 -9.57 8.74
C LEU A 289 -38.71 -8.94 7.92
N VAL A 290 -37.48 -9.36 8.20
CA VAL A 290 -36.34 -9.19 7.29
C VAL A 290 -36.27 -10.45 6.43
N ALA A 291 -36.40 -10.28 5.12
CA ALA A 291 -36.18 -11.33 4.15
C ALA A 291 -34.72 -11.79 4.21
N SER A 292 -34.52 -13.05 4.56
CA SER A 292 -33.23 -13.73 4.51
C SER A 292 -32.91 -14.16 3.08
N TYR A 293 -31.80 -13.69 2.55
CA TYR A 293 -31.13 -14.36 1.43
C TYR A 293 -30.09 -15.32 2.02
N ASN A 294 -30.44 -16.61 2.04
CA ASN A 294 -29.54 -17.68 2.42
C ASN A 294 -28.53 -17.93 1.29
N TYR A 295 -27.26 -17.60 1.51
CA TYR A 295 -26.16 -18.23 0.78
C TYR A 295 -25.61 -19.36 1.64
N SER A 296 -25.60 -20.56 1.08
CA SER A 296 -25.24 -21.81 1.74
C SER A 296 -23.80 -21.80 2.26
N ASP A 297 -23.71 -22.06 3.55
CA ASP A 297 -22.52 -22.21 4.39
C ASP A 297 -21.72 -23.47 4.00
N GLN A 298 -20.54 -23.29 3.39
CA GLN A 298 -19.47 -24.29 3.44
C GLN A 298 -18.34 -23.74 4.32
N ARG A 299 -18.09 -24.48 5.40
CA ARG A 299 -17.21 -24.12 6.52
C ARG A 299 -15.78 -23.82 6.05
N ILE A 300 -15.46 -22.54 5.87
CA ILE A 300 -14.08 -22.07 5.82
C ILE A 300 -13.61 -21.93 7.27
N LYS A 301 -12.64 -22.76 7.69
CA LYS A 301 -11.93 -22.61 8.97
C LYS A 301 -11.24 -21.23 8.97
N ARG A 302 -11.75 -20.29 9.77
CA ARG A 302 -11.17 -18.97 9.95
C ARG A 302 -9.89 -19.07 10.77
N TYR A 303 -8.73 -19.01 10.13
CA TYR A 303 -7.47 -18.70 10.80
C TYR A 303 -7.36 -17.17 10.90
N GLY A 304 -7.65 -16.62 12.09
CA GLY A 304 -7.47 -15.21 12.37
C GLY A 304 -5.99 -14.90 12.60
N ILE A 305 -5.36 -14.17 11.69
CA ILE A 305 -3.98 -13.69 11.84
C ILE A 305 -4.03 -12.37 12.62
N ASN A 306 -3.45 -12.35 13.83
CA ASN A 306 -3.33 -11.18 14.71
C ASN A 306 -1.86 -10.72 14.78
N PHE A 307 -1.60 -9.47 14.41
CA PHE A 307 -0.25 -8.89 14.35
C PHE A 307 0.07 -8.07 15.62
N ALA A 308 1.04 -8.51 16.44
CA ALA A 308 1.53 -7.80 17.63
C ALA A 308 3.00 -7.35 17.49
N SER A 309 3.32 -6.12 17.92
CA SER A 309 4.60 -5.43 17.70
C SER A 309 5.65 -5.64 18.81
N LYS A 310 6.94 -5.75 18.46
CA LYS A 310 8.09 -5.63 19.40
C LYS A 310 8.91 -4.36 19.12
N ARG A 311 9.44 -3.70 20.17
CA ARG A 311 10.22 -2.44 20.12
C ARG A 311 11.73 -2.70 20.15
N ASN A 312 12.50 -1.90 19.40
CA ASN A 312 13.98 -1.79 19.50
C ASN A 312 14.39 -0.30 19.70
N ILE A 313 15.52 -0.05 20.38
CA ILE A 313 16.01 1.27 20.82
C ILE A 313 17.34 1.61 20.12
N TRP A 314 17.59 2.89 19.79
CA TRP A 314 18.73 3.35 18.98
C TRP A 314 19.54 4.52 19.60
N PRO A 315 20.87 4.58 19.37
CA PRO A 315 21.71 5.78 19.61
C PRO A 315 21.91 6.74 18.40
N ARG A 316 22.31 8.00 18.66
CA ARG A 316 22.42 9.15 17.72
C ARG A 316 23.85 9.46 17.27
N THR A 317 24.03 10.05 16.05
CA THR A 317 25.03 11.09 15.60
C THR A 317 25.11 11.12 14.05
N LYS A 318 25.86 11.98 13.31
CA LYS A 318 25.97 13.46 13.17
C LYS A 318 26.50 13.72 11.73
N ASP A 319 26.02 14.76 11.05
CA ASP A 319 26.18 15.03 9.60
C ASP A 319 27.50 15.65 9.11
N ARG A 320 27.83 15.39 7.83
CA ARG A 320 28.48 16.37 6.90
C ARG A 320 28.32 15.98 5.41
N SER A 321 28.15 17.02 4.59
CA SER A 321 27.81 17.06 3.15
C SER A 321 29.00 16.93 2.17
N MET A 322 28.78 16.45 0.93
CA MET A 322 29.16 17.14 -0.33
C MET A 322 28.83 16.37 -1.63
N ALA A 323 28.27 17.13 -2.59
CA ALA A 323 28.28 17.15 -4.07
C ALA A 323 28.56 15.90 -4.96
N MET A 324 27.65 15.69 -5.94
CA MET A 324 27.73 14.77 -7.10
C MET A 324 28.59 15.32 -8.28
N PRO A 325 29.01 14.46 -9.24
CA PRO A 325 28.32 14.50 -10.56
C PRO A 325 28.27 13.19 -11.40
N MET A 326 27.31 13.18 -12.37
CA MET A 326 27.19 12.43 -13.65
C MET A 326 26.42 11.09 -13.72
N PRO A 327 25.73 10.80 -14.85
CA PRO A 327 24.57 9.89 -14.90
C PRO A 327 24.94 8.43 -15.19
N PHE A 328 24.21 7.51 -14.57
CA PHE A 328 24.34 6.06 -14.78
C PHE A 328 23.09 5.49 -15.48
N ASN A 329 23.33 4.57 -16.41
CA ASN A 329 22.31 3.75 -17.08
C ASN A 329 21.78 2.68 -16.12
N PHE A 330 20.69 2.97 -15.43
CA PHE A 330 19.85 1.95 -14.81
C PHE A 330 18.95 1.34 -15.90
N ARG A 331 18.99 0.02 -16.07
CA ARG A 331 17.84 -0.71 -16.62
C ARG A 331 16.90 -0.97 -15.45
N LEU A 332 15.93 -0.09 -15.29
CA LEU A 332 14.77 -0.34 -14.43
C LEU A 332 13.98 -1.50 -15.06
N CYS A 333 13.60 -2.51 -14.29
CA CYS A 333 12.82 -3.63 -14.82
C CYS A 333 11.35 -3.25 -15.11
N PHE A 334 10.98 -2.00 -14.85
CA PHE A 334 9.72 -1.37 -15.26
C PHE A 334 9.83 -0.57 -16.57
N ILE A 335 10.94 -0.74 -17.34
CA ILE A 335 11.18 -0.09 -18.65
C ILE A 335 11.82 -1.04 -19.66
#